data_AF-A0A7S3TXH4-F1
#
_entry.id   AF-A0A7S3TXH4-F1
#
_cell.length_a   1.000
_cell.length_b   1.000
_cell.length_c   1.000
_cell.angle_alpha   90.00
_cell.angle_beta   90.00
_cell.angle_gamma   90.00
#
_symmetry.space_group_name_H-M   'P 1'
#
loop_
_entity.id
_entity.type
_entity.pdbx_description
1 polymer ?
#
loop_
_entity_poly.entity_id
_entity_poly.type
_entity_poly.pdbx_seq_one_letter_code
_entity_poly.pdbx_strand_id
1 'polypeptide(L)'
;AAPSPAGASGGGEPSPSRSSRKSPPTAPPLALPTTAATEQLYAAAKGAAERLVSSARQAAHANARLGHVMATEREAHRAAVALAGRRLSYLSADANARLLFAAQPPRHAPAAGVSFGALMLPALPSGLPTHWLSRESTQSLRRWCEEEEVPLAALRCVVGRVVAVDGPTTVGPGEGGRGSTEANPYNLAEGDSYFVVHAEMVLPHRWVVM
;
A
#
# COMPACT_ATOMS: atom_id res chain seq x y z
N ALA A 1 -4.05 -34.19 -18.35
CA ALA A 1 -5.19 -34.87 -17.71
C ALA A 1 -6.41 -33.97 -17.84
N ALA A 2 -7.34 -34.32 -18.71
CA ALA A 2 -8.68 -33.73 -18.72
C ALA A 2 -9.62 -34.72 -18.03
N PRO A 3 -10.60 -34.24 -17.25
CA PRO A 3 -11.78 -35.03 -16.96
C PRO A 3 -13.03 -34.43 -17.62
N SER A 4 -13.72 -35.25 -18.41
CA SER A 4 -15.16 -35.15 -18.61
C SER A 4 -15.89 -35.87 -17.47
N PRO A 5 -17.14 -35.48 -17.18
CA PRO A 5 -18.23 -36.47 -17.06
C PRO A 5 -19.46 -36.04 -17.89
N ALA A 6 -20.07 -36.93 -18.69
CA ALA A 6 -21.24 -37.76 -18.34
C ALA A 6 -22.40 -36.91 -17.75
N GLY A 7 -23.60 -36.78 -18.33
CA GLY A 7 -24.41 -37.72 -19.09
C GLY A 7 -25.70 -37.97 -18.29
N ALA A 8 -26.88 -37.61 -18.79
CA ALA A 8 -28.15 -38.10 -18.25
C ALA A 8 -29.29 -37.95 -19.27
N SER A 9 -30.01 -39.06 -19.43
CA SER A 9 -30.98 -39.38 -20.45
C SER A 9 -32.42 -39.21 -19.94
N GLY A 10 -33.36 -39.01 -20.86
CA GLY A 10 -34.80 -39.19 -20.66
C GLY A 10 -35.53 -38.48 -21.80
N GLY A 11 -36.29 -39.12 -22.69
CA GLY A 11 -37.04 -40.36 -22.61
C GLY A 11 -38.47 -40.03 -22.98
N GLY A 12 -38.94 -40.48 -24.15
CA GLY A 12 -40.34 -40.31 -24.55
C GLY A 12 -40.56 -40.30 -26.06
N GLU A 13 -40.61 -41.49 -26.67
CA GLU A 13 -41.42 -41.69 -27.89
C GLU A 13 -42.91 -41.74 -27.51
N PRO A 14 -43.79 -41.33 -28.44
CA PRO A 14 -44.59 -42.38 -29.08
C PRO A 14 -44.72 -42.19 -30.61
N SER A 15 -44.55 -43.29 -31.33
CA SER A 15 -45.01 -43.52 -32.72
C SER A 15 -46.51 -43.90 -32.74
N PRO A 16 -47.19 -44.11 -33.89
CA PRO A 16 -47.05 -43.54 -35.24
C PRO A 16 -48.40 -43.01 -35.81
N SER A 17 -48.39 -42.16 -36.85
CA SER A 17 -49.55 -42.05 -37.74
C SER A 17 -49.14 -41.77 -39.19
N ARG A 18 -50.02 -42.23 -40.07
CA ARG A 18 -49.77 -42.72 -41.42
C ARG A 18 -49.99 -41.62 -42.45
N SER A 19 -49.26 -41.71 -43.56
CA SER A 19 -49.65 -41.24 -44.90
C SER A 19 -49.69 -39.73 -45.14
N SER A 20 -48.73 -39.23 -45.93
CA SER A 20 -48.97 -38.66 -47.27
C SER A 20 -47.62 -38.23 -47.88
N ARG A 21 -47.18 -38.89 -48.95
CA ARG A 21 -46.08 -38.38 -49.79
C ARG A 21 -46.53 -37.05 -50.40
N LYS A 22 -45.97 -35.95 -49.92
CA LYS A 22 -45.97 -34.66 -50.61
C LYS A 22 -44.53 -34.36 -50.98
N SER A 23 -44.25 -34.28 -52.26
CA SER A 23 -42.94 -33.97 -52.83
C SER A 23 -42.36 -32.71 -52.19
N PRO A 24 -41.05 -32.63 -51.91
CA PRO A 24 -40.46 -31.40 -51.39
C PRO A 24 -40.61 -30.28 -52.43
N PRO A 25 -40.94 -29.03 -52.03
CA PRO A 25 -40.83 -27.90 -52.93
C PRO A 25 -39.37 -27.74 -53.33
N THR A 26 -39.13 -27.61 -54.63
CA THR A 26 -37.84 -27.25 -55.22
C THR A 26 -37.23 -26.08 -54.44
N ALA A 27 -36.08 -26.31 -53.82
CA ALA A 27 -35.32 -25.23 -53.21
C ALA A 27 -35.02 -24.18 -54.30
N PRO A 28 -35.24 -22.87 -54.05
CA PRO A 28 -34.79 -21.87 -55.01
C PRO A 28 -33.26 -22.02 -55.16
N PRO A 29 -32.73 -21.81 -56.38
CA PRO A 29 -31.29 -21.94 -56.60
C PRO A 29 -30.57 -21.00 -55.63
N LEU A 30 -29.53 -21.52 -54.96
CA LEU A 30 -28.55 -20.70 -54.25
C LEU A 30 -28.03 -19.66 -55.24
N ALA A 31 -28.58 -18.44 -55.18
CA ALA A 31 -28.10 -17.33 -55.96
C ALA A 31 -26.67 -17.05 -55.48
N LEU A 32 -25.70 -17.42 -56.32
CA LEU A 32 -24.33 -16.96 -56.15
C LEU A 32 -24.37 -15.44 -56.01
N PRO A 33 -23.79 -14.86 -54.94
CA PRO A 33 -23.80 -13.43 -54.78
C PRO A 33 -23.16 -12.82 -56.03
N THR A 34 -23.87 -11.92 -56.69
CA THR A 34 -23.34 -11.20 -57.85
C THR A 34 -22.06 -10.49 -57.44
N THR A 35 -21.08 -10.41 -58.34
CA THR A 35 -19.79 -9.72 -58.10
C THR A 35 -19.98 -8.31 -57.53
N ALA A 36 -21.04 -7.61 -57.94
CA ALA A 36 -21.42 -6.32 -57.39
C ALA A 36 -21.83 -6.36 -55.89
N ALA A 37 -22.52 -7.42 -55.44
CA ALA A 37 -22.93 -7.57 -54.04
C ALA A 37 -21.74 -7.93 -53.13
N THR A 38 -20.81 -8.75 -53.60
CA THR A 38 -19.55 -9.05 -52.88
C THR A 38 -18.63 -7.84 -52.81
N GLU A 39 -18.53 -7.04 -53.88
CA GLU A 39 -17.77 -5.78 -53.88
C GLU A 39 -18.33 -4.75 -52.89
N GLN A 40 -19.66 -4.62 -52.80
CA GLN A 40 -20.31 -3.72 -51.84
C GLN A 40 -20.09 -4.16 -50.37
N LEU A 41 -20.19 -5.46 -50.09
CA LEU A 41 -19.91 -6.01 -48.76
C LEU A 41 -18.43 -5.83 -48.38
N TYR A 42 -17.52 -6.03 -49.31
CA TYR A 42 -16.09 -5.81 -49.10
C TYR A 42 -15.79 -4.33 -48.83
N ALA A 43 -16.39 -3.41 -49.59
CA ALA A 43 -16.23 -1.97 -49.38
C ALA A 43 -16.78 -1.52 -48.02
N ALA A 44 -17.93 -2.06 -47.60
CA ALA A 44 -18.51 -1.79 -46.28
C ALA A 44 -17.64 -2.36 -45.14
N ALA A 45 -17.13 -3.59 -45.29
CA ALA A 45 -16.23 -4.22 -44.33
C ALA A 45 -14.89 -3.47 -44.22
N LYS A 46 -14.33 -3.03 -45.35
CA LYS A 46 -13.12 -2.21 -45.40
C LYS A 46 -13.32 -0.86 -44.70
N GLY A 47 -14.42 -0.16 -44.98
CA GLY A 47 -14.76 1.09 -44.31
C GLY A 47 -15.00 0.94 -42.80
N ALA A 48 -15.60 -0.18 -42.37
CA ALA A 48 -15.76 -0.51 -40.96
C ALA A 48 -14.41 -0.77 -40.27
N ALA A 49 -13.52 -1.54 -40.92
CA ALA A 49 -12.17 -1.81 -40.41
C ALA A 49 -11.33 -0.53 -40.27
N GLU A 50 -11.38 0.37 -41.25
CA GLU A 50 -10.67 1.66 -41.20
C GLU A 50 -11.15 2.54 -40.03
N ARG A 51 -12.46 2.56 -39.75
CA ARG A 51 -13.03 3.27 -38.59
C ARG A 51 -12.58 2.66 -37.27
N LEU A 52 -12.53 1.34 -37.17
CA LEU A 52 -12.02 0.64 -35.98
C LEU A 52 -10.54 0.92 -35.75
N VAL A 53 -9.72 0.91 -36.80
CA VAL A 53 -8.29 1.26 -36.73
C VAL A 53 -8.09 2.71 -36.32
N SER A 54 -8.86 3.65 -36.88
CA SER A 54 -8.83 5.06 -36.49
C SER A 54 -9.23 5.24 -35.02
N SER A 55 -10.30 4.57 -34.58
CA SER A 55 -10.77 4.60 -33.18
C SER A 55 -9.73 4.03 -32.23
N ALA A 56 -9.14 2.88 -32.56
CA ALA A 56 -8.07 2.25 -31.77
C ALA A 56 -6.84 3.16 -31.67
N ARG A 57 -6.45 3.84 -32.75
CA ARG A 57 -5.36 4.82 -32.73
C ARG A 57 -5.69 6.02 -31.85
N GLN A 58 -6.90 6.56 -31.92
CA GLN A 58 -7.34 7.65 -31.06
C GLN A 58 -7.35 7.24 -29.58
N ALA A 59 -7.85 6.04 -29.26
CA ALA A 59 -7.82 5.48 -27.92
C ALA A 59 -6.38 5.27 -27.41
N ALA A 60 -5.46 4.80 -28.25
CA ALA A 60 -4.05 4.66 -27.90
C ALA A 60 -3.41 6.02 -27.58
N HIS A 61 -3.68 7.06 -28.36
CA HIS A 61 -3.21 8.42 -28.07
C HIS A 61 -3.83 8.99 -26.78
N ALA A 62 -5.11 8.75 -26.52
CA ALA A 62 -5.75 9.15 -25.28
C ALA A 62 -5.12 8.45 -24.06
N ASN A 63 -4.87 7.14 -24.16
CA ASN A 63 -4.20 6.37 -23.12
C ASN A 63 -2.75 6.83 -22.89
N ALA A 64 -2.01 7.17 -23.94
CA ALA A 64 -0.66 7.73 -23.83
C ALA A 64 -0.66 9.07 -23.08
N ARG A 65 -1.63 9.95 -23.37
CA ARG A 65 -1.80 11.23 -22.66
C ARG A 65 -2.12 11.00 -21.17
N LEU A 66 -3.03 10.09 -20.87
CA LEU A 66 -3.32 9.71 -19.48
C LEU A 66 -2.06 9.15 -18.79
N GLY A 67 -1.28 8.31 -19.47
CA GLY A 67 -0.01 7.80 -18.96
C GLY A 67 0.98 8.91 -18.57
N HIS A 68 1.10 9.94 -19.41
CA HIS A 68 1.94 11.10 -19.09
C HIS A 68 1.40 11.91 -17.91
N VAL A 69 0.10 12.17 -17.85
CA VAL A 69 -0.52 12.88 -16.71
C VAL A 69 -0.28 12.12 -15.41
N MET A 70 -0.56 10.81 -15.39
CA MET A 70 -0.33 9.96 -14.22
C MET A 70 1.15 9.89 -13.82
N ALA A 71 2.08 9.93 -14.78
CA ALA A 71 3.50 9.98 -14.48
C ALA A 71 3.88 11.30 -13.79
N THR A 72 3.39 12.43 -14.31
CA THR A 72 3.62 13.75 -13.69
C THR A 72 2.99 13.86 -12.30
N GLU A 73 1.81 13.28 -12.08
CA GLU A 73 1.18 13.24 -10.75
C GLU A 73 1.98 12.40 -9.76
N ARG A 74 2.54 11.26 -10.20
CA ARG A 74 3.42 10.43 -9.35
C ARG A 74 4.69 11.19 -8.96
N GLU A 75 5.28 11.93 -9.88
CA GLU A 75 6.47 12.75 -9.61
C GLU A 75 6.14 13.91 -8.67
N ALA A 76 5.04 14.62 -8.90
CA ALA A 76 4.56 15.68 -8.02
C ALA A 76 4.26 15.15 -6.61
N HIS A 77 3.62 13.97 -6.51
CA HIS A 77 3.37 13.31 -5.23
C HIS A 77 4.67 12.95 -4.51
N ARG A 78 5.66 12.36 -5.20
CA ARG A 78 6.98 12.07 -4.63
C ARG A 78 7.67 13.34 -4.13
N ALA A 79 7.61 14.43 -4.89
CA ALA A 79 8.17 15.71 -4.50
C ALA A 79 7.47 16.30 -3.26
N ALA A 80 6.13 16.21 -3.19
CA ALA A 80 5.35 16.66 -2.05
C ALA A 80 5.66 15.85 -0.79
N VAL A 81 5.76 14.51 -0.90
CA VAL A 81 6.16 13.63 0.20
C VAL A 81 7.58 13.95 0.68
N ALA A 82 8.53 14.17 -0.23
CA ALA A 82 9.90 14.55 0.13
C ALA A 82 9.96 15.93 0.82
N LEU A 83 9.15 16.90 0.39
CA LEU A 83 9.04 18.21 1.03
C LEU A 83 8.39 18.12 2.42
N ALA A 84 7.33 17.33 2.57
CA ALA A 84 6.72 17.06 3.86
C ALA A 84 7.72 16.38 4.81
N GLY A 85 8.46 15.37 4.34
CA GLY A 85 9.52 14.72 5.10
C GLY A 85 10.59 15.70 5.59
N ARG A 86 11.02 16.63 4.73
CA ARG A 86 11.95 17.71 5.12
C ARG A 86 11.37 18.66 6.15
N ARG A 87 10.09 19.04 6.04
CA ARG A 87 9.41 19.87 7.04
C ARG A 87 9.32 19.16 8.39
N LEU A 88 9.01 17.87 8.37
CA LEU A 88 8.90 17.04 9.56
C LEU A 88 10.27 16.85 10.23
N SER A 89 11.37 16.70 9.48
CA SER A 89 12.71 16.65 10.09
C SER A 89 13.13 17.95 10.79
N TYR A 90 12.59 19.11 10.42
CA TYR A 90 12.86 20.34 11.18
C TYR A 90 12.16 20.33 12.55
N LEU A 91 11.02 19.63 12.68
CA LEU A 91 10.32 19.51 13.97
C LEU A 91 11.09 18.68 14.98
N SER A 92 11.98 17.78 14.56
CA SER A 92 12.85 17.11 15.53
C SER A 92 14.02 17.98 15.98
N ALA A 93 14.47 18.93 15.16
CA ALA A 93 15.54 19.86 15.52
C ALA A 93 15.06 21.04 16.38
N ASP A 94 13.76 21.34 16.36
CA ASP A 94 13.18 22.47 17.09
C ASP A 94 12.88 22.08 18.55
N ALA A 95 13.70 22.59 19.47
CA ALA A 95 13.39 22.55 20.89
C ALA A 95 12.05 23.26 21.09
N ASN A 96 11.09 22.58 21.72
CA ASN A 96 9.68 22.94 21.93
C ASN A 96 8.67 22.38 20.92
N ALA A 97 9.10 21.70 19.85
CA ALA A 97 8.16 21.03 18.96
C ALA A 97 7.36 19.95 19.70
N ARG A 98 6.10 19.74 19.28
CA ARG A 98 5.26 18.65 19.80
C ARG A 98 5.32 17.46 18.86
N LEU A 99 5.76 16.32 19.38
CA LEU A 99 5.84 15.07 18.65
C LEU A 99 4.89 14.04 19.27
N LEU A 100 4.26 13.25 18.39
CA LEU A 100 3.49 12.08 18.79
C LEU A 100 4.43 10.88 18.84
N PHE A 101 4.59 10.27 20.00
CA PHE A 101 5.38 9.06 20.18
C PHE A 101 4.46 7.85 20.28
N ALA A 102 4.74 6.77 19.57
CA ALA A 102 3.97 5.54 19.64
C ALA A 102 4.80 4.37 20.14
N ALA A 103 4.16 3.51 20.93
CA ALA A 103 4.74 2.30 21.46
C ALA A 103 5.18 1.38 20.33
N GLN A 104 6.41 0.92 20.41
CA GLN A 104 7.02 0.04 19.42
C GLN A 104 6.89 -1.42 19.85
N PRO A 105 6.90 -2.38 18.90
CA PRO A 105 6.85 -3.80 19.21
C PRO A 105 7.95 -4.20 20.23
N PRO A 106 7.69 -5.16 21.14
CA PRO A 106 8.61 -5.52 22.23
C PRO A 106 10.04 -5.89 21.79
N ARG A 107 10.19 -6.40 20.56
CA ARG A 107 11.51 -6.71 19.96
C ARG A 107 12.43 -5.50 19.82
N HIS A 108 11.89 -4.28 19.87
CA HIS A 108 12.61 -3.00 19.83
C HIS A 108 12.73 -2.35 21.22
N ALA A 109 12.41 -3.08 22.29
CA ALA A 109 12.47 -2.61 23.68
C ALA A 109 13.11 -3.63 24.65
N PRO A 110 14.22 -4.31 24.31
CA PRO A 110 14.70 -5.48 25.04
C PRO A 110 15.09 -5.20 26.51
N ALA A 111 15.53 -3.99 26.85
CA ALA A 111 15.98 -3.64 28.20
C ALA A 111 14.94 -2.90 29.06
N ALA A 112 13.90 -2.32 28.46
CA ALA A 112 12.97 -1.41 29.14
C ALA A 112 11.49 -1.83 29.08
N GLY A 113 11.16 -2.92 28.37
CA GLY A 113 9.82 -3.48 28.25
C GLY A 113 8.90 -2.75 27.28
N VAL A 114 9.04 -1.42 27.16
CA VAL A 114 8.35 -0.59 26.16
C VAL A 114 9.32 0.47 25.64
N SER A 115 9.37 0.65 24.32
CA SER A 115 10.06 1.75 23.66
C SER A 115 9.06 2.56 22.85
N PHE A 116 9.30 3.86 22.72
CA PHE A 116 8.44 4.75 21.96
C PHE A 116 9.23 5.38 20.83
N GLY A 117 8.63 5.41 19.64
CA GLY A 117 9.21 6.07 18.46
C GLY A 117 8.32 7.21 18.00
N ALA A 118 8.91 8.33 17.60
CA ALA A 118 8.16 9.47 17.09
C ALA A 118 7.49 9.11 15.75
N LEU A 119 6.17 9.14 15.76
CA LEU A 119 5.37 9.08 14.55
C LEU A 119 5.42 10.44 13.84
N MET A 120 5.19 10.41 12.53
CA MET A 120 5.22 11.57 11.63
C MET A 120 6.61 12.08 11.26
N LEU A 121 7.69 11.60 11.87
CA LEU A 121 9.03 11.86 11.35
C LEU A 121 9.38 10.88 10.22
N PRO A 122 10.32 11.23 9.32
CA PRO A 122 10.78 10.30 8.28
C PRO A 122 11.19 8.96 8.89
N ALA A 123 10.74 7.85 8.28
CA ALA A 123 11.10 6.50 8.73
C ALA A 123 12.42 6.04 8.10
N LEU A 124 13.06 5.08 8.76
CA LEU A 124 14.18 4.32 8.22
C LEU A 124 13.75 3.53 6.97
N PRO A 125 14.69 3.07 6.11
CA PRO A 125 14.37 2.18 4.99
C PRO A 125 13.63 0.91 5.41
N SER A 126 13.86 0.45 6.65
CA SER A 126 13.17 -0.67 7.30
C SER A 126 11.72 -0.37 7.69
N GLY A 127 11.25 0.87 7.55
CA GLY A 127 9.94 1.35 7.99
C GLY A 127 9.87 1.67 9.49
N LEU A 128 10.98 1.57 10.21
CA LEU A 128 11.05 1.88 11.63
C LEU A 128 11.20 3.40 11.88
N PRO A 129 10.79 3.90 13.05
CA PRO A 129 11.04 5.29 13.43
C PRO A 129 12.54 5.62 13.41
N THR A 130 12.88 6.82 12.95
CA THR A 130 14.26 7.35 13.04
C THR A 130 14.53 7.98 14.40
N HIS A 131 13.50 8.45 15.09
CA HIS A 131 13.61 9.17 16.35
C HIS A 131 12.94 8.39 17.46
N TRP A 132 13.69 8.12 18.52
CA TRP A 132 13.26 7.27 19.62
C TRP A 132 13.24 8.07 20.91
N LEU A 133 12.23 7.83 21.75
CA LEU A 133 12.14 8.49 23.04
C LEU A 133 13.29 8.03 23.95
N SER A 134 13.92 8.98 24.64
CA SER A 134 15.02 8.69 25.54
C SER A 134 14.57 7.81 26.71
N ARG A 135 15.54 7.08 27.27
CA ARG A 135 15.29 6.22 28.44
C ARG A 135 14.82 7.06 29.64
N GLU A 136 15.37 8.26 29.80
CA GLU A 136 15.02 9.21 30.87
C GLU A 136 13.58 9.68 30.73
N SER A 137 13.17 10.14 29.54
CA SER A 137 11.77 10.51 29.27
C SER A 137 10.81 9.34 29.46
N THR A 138 11.22 8.13 29.06
CA THR A 138 10.41 6.91 29.27
C THR A 138 10.28 6.56 30.75
N GLN A 139 11.33 6.76 31.56
CA GLN A 139 11.28 6.57 33.02
C GLN A 139 10.38 7.62 33.69
N SER A 140 10.45 8.88 33.27
CA SER A 140 9.55 9.93 33.77
C SER A 140 8.09 9.61 33.47
N LEU A 141 7.80 9.16 32.24
CA LEU A 141 6.47 8.68 31.87
C LEU A 141 6.02 7.48 32.70
N ARG A 142 6.93 6.54 33.00
CA ARG A 142 6.63 5.38 33.86
C ARG A 142 6.22 5.80 35.27
N ARG A 143 6.94 6.74 35.90
CA ARG A 143 6.59 7.23 37.25
C ARG A 143 5.21 7.86 37.26
N TRP A 144 4.90 8.68 36.25
CA TRP A 144 3.57 9.25 36.09
C TRP A 144 2.48 8.18 35.92
N CYS A 145 2.74 7.16 35.09
CA CYS A 145 1.85 6.01 34.92
C CYS A 145 1.59 5.26 36.23
N GLU A 146 2.61 5.12 37.09
CA GLU A 146 2.48 4.50 38.42
C GLU A 146 1.61 5.35 39.35
N GLU A 147 1.72 6.68 39.31
CA GLU A 147 0.88 7.60 40.10
C GLU A 147 -0.61 7.53 39.70
N GLU A 148 -0.88 7.32 38.43
CA GLU A 148 -2.25 7.27 37.86
C GLU A 148 -2.82 5.84 37.77
N GLU A 149 -2.10 4.84 38.30
CA GLU A 149 -2.46 3.42 38.25
C GLU A 149 -2.67 2.87 36.82
N VAL A 150 -2.07 3.50 35.80
CA VAL A 150 -2.15 3.07 34.40
C VAL A 150 -0.89 2.30 34.03
N PRO A 151 -0.97 1.04 33.56
CA PRO A 151 0.23 0.33 33.14
C PRO A 151 0.83 0.99 31.89
N LEU A 152 2.15 1.27 31.92
CA LEU A 152 2.87 1.87 30.79
C LEU A 152 2.66 1.11 29.47
N ALA A 153 2.53 -0.22 29.54
CA ALA A 153 2.26 -1.07 28.38
C ALA A 153 0.86 -0.86 27.77
N ALA A 154 -0.11 -0.28 28.49
CA ALA A 154 -1.40 0.08 27.92
C ALA A 154 -1.32 1.33 27.04
N LEU A 155 -0.31 2.19 27.23
CA LEU A 155 -0.14 3.38 26.41
C LEU A 155 0.25 2.97 24.98
N ARG A 156 -0.59 3.33 24.01
CA ARG A 156 -0.32 3.13 22.58
C ARG A 156 0.46 4.31 21.99
N CYS A 157 0.12 5.52 22.40
CA CYS A 157 0.76 6.73 21.96
C CYS A 157 0.73 7.83 23.03
N VAL A 158 1.70 8.75 22.99
CA VAL A 158 1.87 9.86 23.92
C VAL A 158 2.33 11.09 23.14
N VAL A 159 1.85 12.27 23.51
CA VAL A 159 2.37 13.53 22.96
C VAL A 159 3.44 14.08 23.90
N GLY A 160 4.61 14.39 23.35
CA GLY A 160 5.71 14.99 24.09
C GLY A 160 6.17 16.29 23.45
N ARG A 161 6.59 17.25 24.28
CA ARG A 161 7.30 18.44 23.87
C ARG A 161 8.80 18.14 23.86
N VAL A 162 9.46 18.33 22.73
CA VAL A 162 10.89 18.12 22.56
C VAL A 162 11.66 19.13 23.41
N VAL A 163 12.60 18.63 24.21
CA VAL A 163 13.54 19.44 25.02
C VAL A 163 14.91 19.42 24.37
N ALA A 164 15.38 18.24 23.96
CA ALA A 164 16.65 18.06 23.29
C ALA A 164 16.59 16.84 22.37
N VAL A 165 17.48 16.80 21.38
CA VAL A 165 17.66 15.64 20.50
C VAL A 165 19.15 15.36 20.37
N ASP A 166 19.53 14.12 20.67
CA ASP A 166 20.88 13.61 20.51
C ASP A 166 20.98 12.75 19.25
N GLY A 167 22.12 12.81 18.56
CA GLY A 167 22.42 12.04 17.37
C GLY A 167 22.84 12.90 16.16
N PRO A 168 22.94 12.31 14.96
CA PRO A 168 22.61 10.91 14.65
C PRO A 168 23.61 9.93 15.26
N THR A 169 23.12 8.80 15.75
CA THR A 169 23.91 7.64 16.19
C THR A 169 23.77 6.52 15.17
N THR A 170 24.90 6.03 14.67
CA THR A 170 24.94 4.95 13.66
C THR A 170 25.14 3.60 14.34
N VAL A 171 24.35 2.60 13.94
CA VAL A 171 24.52 1.22 14.43
C VAL A 171 25.76 0.61 13.78
N GLY A 172 26.78 0.32 14.60
CA GLY A 172 28.06 -0.23 14.14
C GLY A 172 28.04 -1.75 13.85
N PRO A 173 29.05 -2.27 13.13
CA PRO A 173 29.18 -3.70 12.83
C PRO A 173 29.43 -4.55 14.08
N GLY A 174 28.53 -5.48 14.36
CA GLY A 174 28.84 -6.66 15.16
C GLY A 174 29.08 -6.51 16.67
N GLU A 175 28.34 -5.67 17.39
CA GLU A 175 28.39 -5.67 18.87
C GLU A 175 27.52 -6.77 19.50
N GLY A 176 27.84 -8.02 19.17
CA GLY A 176 27.39 -9.22 19.87
C GLY A 176 28.34 -9.70 20.97
N GLY A 177 29.39 -8.93 21.32
CA GLY A 177 30.44 -9.40 22.23
C GLY A 177 31.09 -8.30 23.06
N ARG A 178 30.79 -8.32 24.37
CA ARG A 178 31.54 -7.72 25.49
C ARG A 178 32.22 -6.35 25.22
N GLY A 179 31.57 -5.26 25.63
CA GLY A 179 32.30 -4.03 25.96
C GLY A 179 31.53 -2.72 25.89
N SER A 180 30.46 -2.63 25.11
CA SER A 180 29.60 -1.44 25.08
C SER A 180 28.14 -1.88 25.15
N THR A 181 27.52 -1.67 26.31
CA THR A 181 26.16 -2.15 26.61
C THR A 181 25.09 -1.15 26.14
N GLU A 182 25.43 -0.18 25.29
CA GLU A 182 24.60 0.99 25.00
C GLU A 182 24.38 1.33 23.51
N ALA A 183 25.05 0.67 22.56
CA ALA A 183 25.08 1.19 21.18
C ALA A 183 23.83 0.92 20.32
N ASN A 184 22.95 -0.03 20.71
CA ASN A 184 21.72 -0.31 19.95
C ASN A 184 20.56 -0.76 20.87
N PRO A 185 20.00 0.15 21.68
CA PRO A 185 18.92 -0.19 22.61
C PRO A 185 17.58 -0.50 21.92
N TYR A 186 17.46 -0.22 20.61
CA TYR A 186 16.23 -0.34 19.83
C TYR A 186 16.24 -1.52 18.85
N ASN A 187 17.30 -2.34 18.86
CA ASN A 187 17.47 -3.51 18.00
C ASN A 187 17.27 -3.16 16.51
N LEU A 188 17.92 -2.08 16.08
CA LEU A 188 17.96 -1.60 14.70
C LEU A 188 18.99 -2.37 13.87
N ALA A 189 18.85 -2.33 12.55
CA ALA A 189 19.78 -3.01 11.66
C ALA A 189 21.13 -2.26 11.64
N GLU A 190 22.20 -3.01 11.36
CA GLU A 190 23.53 -2.41 11.14
C GLU A 190 23.49 -1.39 10.00
N GLY A 191 24.13 -0.25 10.19
CA GLY A 191 24.12 0.87 9.24
C GLY A 191 22.91 1.79 9.34
N ASP A 192 21.86 1.44 10.11
CA ASP A 192 20.79 2.39 10.41
C ASP A 192 21.30 3.54 11.29
N SER A 193 20.78 4.74 11.07
CA SER A 193 21.08 5.93 11.88
C SER A 193 19.84 6.40 12.59
N TYR A 194 19.91 6.58 13.91
CA TYR A 194 18.79 7.00 14.73
C TYR A 194 19.12 8.20 15.60
N PHE A 195 18.07 8.86 16.09
CA PHE A 195 18.14 9.99 17.01
C PHE A 195 17.45 9.62 18.32
N VAL A 196 17.96 10.15 19.42
CA VAL A 196 17.36 10.02 20.75
C VAL A 196 16.72 11.35 21.11
N VAL A 197 15.41 11.32 21.39
CA VAL A 197 14.62 12.51 21.70
C VAL A 197 14.34 12.56 23.19
N HIS A 198 14.81 13.61 23.84
CA HIS A 198 14.42 13.96 25.20
C HIS A 198 13.20 14.85 25.13
N ALA A 199 12.11 14.40 25.70
CA ALA A 199 10.84 15.10 25.67
C ALA A 199 10.15 15.11 27.04
N GLU A 200 9.48 16.22 27.32
CA GLU A 200 8.53 16.37 28.41
C GLU A 200 7.16 15.91 27.94
N MET A 201 6.55 14.96 28.64
CA MET A 201 5.25 14.42 28.23
C MET A 201 4.16 15.47 28.50
N VAL A 202 3.44 15.85 27.45
CA VAL A 202 2.30 16.76 27.53
C VAL A 202 1.07 15.88 27.61
N LEU A 203 0.55 15.70 28.82
CA LEU A 203 -0.56 14.80 29.09
C LEU A 203 -1.86 15.61 29.13
N PRO A 204 -2.66 15.65 28.04
CA PRO A 204 -4.01 16.18 28.15
C PRO A 204 -4.82 15.26 29.08
N HIS A 205 -5.72 15.83 29.89
CA HIS A 205 -6.58 15.13 30.87
C HIS A 205 -7.50 14.03 30.32
N ARG A 206 -7.35 13.61 29.05
CA ARG A 206 -8.15 12.58 28.40
C ARG A 206 -7.27 11.79 27.45
N TRP A 207 -6.97 10.55 27.83
CA TRP A 207 -6.32 9.60 26.95
C TRP A 207 -7.35 8.94 26.03
N VAL A 208 -7.00 8.81 24.76
CA VAL A 208 -7.72 7.94 23.82
C VAL A 208 -7.20 6.52 24.05
N VAL A 209 -7.91 5.77 24.87
CA VAL A 209 -7.83 4.31 24.87
C VAL A 209 -8.52 3.86 23.57
N MET A 210 -7.75 3.38 22.60
CA MET A 210 -8.28 2.64 21.44
C MET A 210 -7.57 1.30 21.34
#